data_AF-A0A8R7TM70-F1
#
_entry.id   AF-A0A8R7TM70-F1
#
_cell.length_a   1.000
_cell.length_b   1.000
_cell.length_c   1.000
_cell.angle_alpha   90.00
_cell.angle_beta   90.00
_cell.angle_gamma   90.00
#
_symmetry.space_group_name_H-M   'P 1'
#
loop_
_entity.id
_entity.type
_entity.pdbx_description
1 polymer ?
#
loop_
_entity_poly.entity_id
_entity_poly.type
_entity_poly.pdbx_seq_one_letter_code
_entity_poly.pdbx_strand_id
1 'polypeptide(L)'
;MLKAAITYAKVFTRYCEDDPLYALDLSEEKGGFGYPDEMDWENARKMAAFLGHFYDLTVRVSSSLHVTSNNFLFEVGNIHILVQNWMSSTDPLQKAMPERMKEKFDKYWGSWHENEKVKEKGPIVNERGKGKKKEKEAKEEKEKENLNLLIFIAAALDPRYKLSDFTRLTTLEIFGV
;
A
#
# COMPACT_ATOMS: atom_id res chain seq x y z
N MET A 1 -12.37 11.07 5.27
CA MET A 1 -13.74 10.85 4.75
C MET A 1 -14.42 9.67 5.44
N LEU A 2 -13.92 8.42 5.30
CA LEU A 2 -14.57 7.23 5.90
C LEU A 2 -14.74 7.32 7.42
N LYS A 3 -13.69 7.74 8.15
CA LYS A 3 -13.74 7.97 9.60
C LYS A 3 -14.84 8.96 10.02
N ALA A 4 -15.13 9.96 9.19
CA ALA A 4 -16.20 10.92 9.43
C ALA A 4 -17.57 10.33 9.09
N ALA A 5 -17.70 9.55 8.01
CA ALA A 5 -18.95 8.86 7.70
C ALA A 5 -19.38 7.89 8.81
N ILE A 6 -18.44 7.15 9.40
CA ILE A 6 -18.68 6.21 10.50
C ILE A 6 -19.29 6.90 11.74
N THR A 7 -18.98 8.16 12.02
CA THR A 7 -19.58 8.86 13.18
C THR A 7 -21.09 9.05 13.02
N TYR A 8 -21.60 9.02 11.79
CA TYR A 8 -23.01 9.15 11.47
C TYR A 8 -23.70 7.79 11.25
N ALA A 9 -23.03 6.66 11.48
CA ALA A 9 -23.60 5.32 11.25
C ALA A 9 -25.00 5.15 11.88
N LYS A 10 -25.13 5.55 13.16
CA LYS A 10 -26.40 5.51 13.89
C LYS A 10 -27.50 6.40 13.30
N VAL A 11 -27.11 7.51 12.66
CA VAL A 11 -28.05 8.41 11.99
C VAL A 11 -28.63 7.71 10.76
N PHE A 12 -27.77 7.09 9.94
CA PHE A 12 -28.24 6.32 8.77
C PHE A 12 -29.14 5.15 9.16
N THR A 13 -28.83 4.44 10.25
CA THR A 13 -29.70 3.35 10.74
C THR A 13 -31.08 3.86 11.16
N ARG A 14 -31.14 4.97 11.91
CA ARG A 14 -32.42 5.55 12.37
C ARG A 14 -33.21 6.21 11.25
N TYR A 15 -32.54 6.76 10.25
CA TYR A 15 -33.21 7.47 9.16
C TYR A 15 -34.15 6.56 8.36
N CYS A 16 -33.91 5.25 8.35
CA CYS A 16 -34.84 4.26 7.80
C CYS A 16 -36.17 4.18 8.57
N GLU A 17 -36.18 4.49 9.87
CA GLU A 17 -37.39 4.51 10.70
C GLU A 17 -38.19 5.81 10.48
N ASP A 18 -37.49 6.92 10.21
CA ASP A 18 -38.09 8.24 10.04
C ASP A 18 -38.65 8.47 8.62
N ASP A 19 -37.97 7.97 7.58
CA ASP A 19 -38.38 8.13 6.19
C ASP A 19 -38.35 6.79 5.42
N PRO A 20 -39.51 6.15 5.20
CA PRO A 20 -39.59 4.92 4.43
C PRO A 20 -39.12 5.06 2.97
N LEU A 21 -39.13 6.27 2.39
CA LEU A 21 -38.59 6.51 1.05
C LEU A 21 -37.07 6.32 1.01
N TYR A 22 -36.36 6.56 2.12
CA TYR A 22 -34.91 6.37 2.19
C TYR A 22 -34.48 4.95 1.82
N ALA A 23 -35.11 3.93 2.41
CA ALA A 23 -34.79 2.54 2.13
C ALA A 23 -35.22 2.13 0.72
N LEU A 24 -36.37 2.63 0.26
CA LEU A 24 -36.88 2.34 -1.08
C LEU A 24 -36.02 2.99 -2.18
N ASP A 25 -35.54 4.21 -1.97
CA ASP A 25 -34.65 4.94 -2.88
C ASP A 25 -33.28 4.30 -3.02
N LEU A 26 -32.78 3.64 -1.97
CA LEU A 26 -31.52 2.92 -1.96
C LEU A 26 -31.65 1.43 -2.30
N SER A 27 -32.88 0.94 -2.50
CA SER A 27 -33.14 -0.48 -2.75
C SER A 27 -32.59 -0.97 -4.10
N GLU A 28 -32.42 -2.28 -4.21
CA GLU A 28 -32.01 -2.94 -5.46
C GLU A 28 -33.01 -2.69 -6.61
N GLU A 29 -34.30 -2.51 -6.31
CA GLU A 29 -35.34 -2.22 -7.32
C GLU A 29 -35.10 -0.90 -8.06
N LYS A 30 -34.42 0.07 -7.40
CA LYS A 30 -34.00 1.34 -8.01
C LYS A 30 -32.53 1.34 -8.45
N GLY A 31 -31.88 0.17 -8.45
CA GLY A 31 -30.47 0.00 -8.81
C GLY A 31 -29.48 0.42 -7.73
N GLY A 32 -29.93 0.55 -6.47
CA GLY A 32 -29.08 0.74 -5.31
C GLY A 32 -28.56 -0.57 -4.70
N PHE A 33 -27.76 -0.47 -3.64
CA PHE A 33 -27.19 -1.62 -2.91
C PHE A 33 -27.83 -1.84 -1.54
N GLY A 34 -28.94 -1.16 -1.26
CA GLY A 34 -29.49 -1.02 0.08
C GLY A 34 -28.81 0.09 0.88
N TYR A 35 -29.41 0.42 2.03
CA TYR A 35 -28.76 1.28 3.01
C TYR A 35 -27.72 0.47 3.81
N PRO A 36 -26.65 1.10 4.32
CA PRO A 36 -25.58 0.35 5.00
C PRO A 36 -26.07 -0.32 6.29
N ASP A 37 -25.82 -1.62 6.39
CA ASP A 37 -26.11 -2.41 7.59
C ASP A 37 -24.93 -2.43 8.59
N GLU A 38 -25.08 -3.11 9.73
CA GLU A 38 -24.01 -3.17 10.73
C GLU A 38 -22.74 -3.88 10.21
N MET A 39 -22.88 -4.82 9.28
CA MET A 39 -21.75 -5.51 8.66
C MET A 39 -21.00 -4.57 7.73
N ASP A 40 -21.71 -3.75 6.95
CA ASP A 40 -21.12 -2.69 6.12
C ASP A 40 -20.37 -1.67 6.97
N TRP A 41 -20.94 -1.25 8.09
CA TRP A 41 -20.28 -0.34 9.02
C TRP A 41 -19.04 -0.95 9.67
N GLU A 42 -19.06 -2.24 10.00
CA GLU A 42 -17.90 -2.96 10.50
C GLU A 42 -16.79 -3.05 9.44
N ASN A 43 -17.14 -3.35 8.20
CA ASN A 43 -16.22 -3.35 7.08
C ASN A 43 -15.64 -1.94 6.83
N ALA A 44 -16.46 -0.90 6.92
CA ALA A 44 -16.03 0.49 6.82
C ALA A 44 -15.05 0.87 7.95
N ARG A 45 -15.28 0.42 9.19
CA ARG A 45 -14.34 0.63 10.32
C ARG A 45 -12.97 0.00 10.05
N LYS A 46 -12.97 -1.25 9.59
CA LYS A 46 -11.74 -1.97 9.21
C LYS A 46 -11.00 -1.25 8.08
N MET A 47 -11.73 -0.81 7.06
CA MET A 47 -11.15 -0.06 5.93
C MET A 47 -10.63 1.32 6.35
N ALA A 48 -11.30 2.00 7.29
CA ALA A 48 -10.85 3.30 7.80
C ALA A 48 -9.51 3.16 8.54
N ALA A 49 -9.37 2.11 9.36
CA ALA A 49 -8.13 1.79 10.04
C ALA A 49 -7.01 1.49 9.03
N PHE A 50 -7.30 0.68 8.01
CA PHE A 50 -6.37 0.35 6.93
C PHE A 50 -5.83 1.60 6.22
N LEU A 51 -6.75 2.43 5.71
CA LEU A 51 -6.40 3.65 4.97
C LEU A 51 -5.73 4.70 5.88
N GLY A 52 -5.98 4.66 7.19
CA GLY A 52 -5.33 5.53 8.16
C GLY A 52 -3.82 5.39 8.16
N HIS A 53 -3.31 4.15 8.13
CA HIS A 53 -1.86 3.90 8.07
C HIS A 53 -1.22 4.48 6.80
N PHE A 54 -1.89 4.34 5.64
CA PHE A 54 -1.41 4.92 4.39
C PHE A 54 -1.49 6.43 4.37
N TYR A 55 -2.52 7.00 4.99
CA TYR A 55 -2.64 8.44 5.13
C TYR A 55 -1.47 9.00 5.94
N ASP A 56 -1.18 8.44 7.12
CA ASP A 56 -0.07 8.90 7.96
C ASP A 56 1.27 8.79 7.23
N LEU A 57 1.45 7.70 6.47
CA LEU A 57 2.63 7.53 5.64
C LEU A 57 2.73 8.54 4.51
N THR A 58 1.62 8.79 3.80
CA THR A 58 1.55 9.78 2.72
C THR A 58 1.85 11.18 3.25
N VAL A 59 1.34 11.52 4.45
CA VAL A 59 1.66 12.78 5.12
C VAL A 59 3.15 12.89 5.42
N ARG A 60 3.80 11.82 5.92
CA ARG A 60 5.24 11.82 6.19
C ARG A 60 6.11 11.93 4.93
N VAL A 61 5.67 11.34 3.82
CA VAL A 61 6.37 11.40 2.52
C VAL A 61 6.04 12.65 1.72
N SER A 62 4.93 13.33 2.04
CA SER A 62 4.54 14.60 1.41
C SER A 62 5.59 15.66 1.69
N SER A 63 6.35 16.01 0.65
CA SER A 63 7.49 16.94 0.68
C SER A 63 7.13 18.41 0.89
N SER A 64 5.94 18.70 1.44
CA SER A 64 5.44 20.08 1.54
C SER A 64 6.14 20.90 2.64
N LEU A 65 6.70 20.26 3.67
CA LEU A 65 7.27 20.95 4.86
C LEU A 65 8.62 20.41 5.34
N HIS A 66 9.09 19.25 4.85
CA HIS A 66 10.32 18.61 5.33
C HIS A 66 11.08 17.94 4.18
N VAL A 67 12.41 17.88 4.31
CA VAL A 67 13.27 17.09 3.41
C VAL A 67 12.97 15.60 3.64
N THR A 68 12.15 15.02 2.77
CA THR A 68 11.65 13.64 2.91
C THR A 68 12.60 12.58 2.37
N SER A 69 13.64 12.97 1.63
CA SER A 69 14.66 12.05 1.10
C SER A 69 15.33 11.22 2.20
N ASN A 70 15.45 11.76 3.42
CA ASN A 70 16.07 11.06 4.55
C ASN A 70 15.19 9.92 5.10
N ASN A 71 13.86 10.08 5.10
CA ASN A 71 12.95 9.09 5.67
C ASN A 71 12.27 8.21 4.62
N PHE A 72 12.37 8.57 3.34
CA PHE A 72 11.66 7.89 2.25
C PHE A 72 11.91 6.38 2.23
N LEU A 73 13.16 5.95 2.50
CA LEU A 73 13.50 4.53 2.58
C LEU A 73 12.80 3.81 3.71
N PHE A 74 12.79 4.40 4.90
CA PHE A 74 12.11 3.86 6.06
C PHE A 74 10.60 3.80 5.83
N GLU A 75 10.01 4.80 5.17
CA GLU A 75 8.59 4.78 4.83
C GLU A 75 8.26 3.69 3.80
N VAL A 76 9.07 3.49 2.76
CA VAL A 76 8.88 2.37 1.81
C VAL A 76 8.97 1.01 2.54
N GLY A 77 9.91 0.86 3.48
CA GLY A 77 9.99 -0.31 4.35
C GLY A 77 8.75 -0.50 5.24
N ASN A 78 8.20 0.59 5.79
CA ASN A 78 6.97 0.56 6.58
C ASN A 78 5.77 0.13 5.75
N ILE A 79 5.66 0.54 4.48
CA ILE A 79 4.63 0.03 3.56
C ILE A 79 4.76 -1.48 3.43
N HIS A 80 5.97 -1.99 3.21
CA HIS A 80 6.20 -3.42 3.04
C HIS A 80 5.76 -4.20 4.28
N ILE A 81 6.20 -3.80 5.47
CA ILE A 81 5.83 -4.44 6.74
C ILE A 81 4.32 -4.38 6.95
N LEU A 82 3.70 -3.24 6.70
CA LEU A 82 2.25 -3.06 6.81
C LEU A 82 1.51 -4.04 5.89
N VAL A 83 1.88 -4.12 4.62
CA VAL A 83 1.26 -5.05 3.67
C VAL A 83 1.43 -6.50 4.13
N GLN A 84 2.60 -6.90 4.63
CA GLN A 84 2.85 -8.25 5.15
C GLN A 84 1.99 -8.59 6.37
N ASN A 85 1.95 -7.70 7.37
CA ASN A 85 1.15 -7.91 8.58
C ASN A 85 -0.33 -8.12 8.25
N TRP A 86 -0.86 -7.38 7.28
CA TRP A 86 -2.26 -7.48 6.88
C TRP A 86 -2.55 -8.72 6.03
N MET A 87 -1.61 -9.18 5.20
CA MET A 87 -1.73 -10.49 4.55
C MET A 87 -1.76 -11.66 5.54
N SER A 88 -1.14 -11.50 6.71
CA SER A 88 -1.22 -12.47 7.81
C SER A 88 -2.49 -12.34 8.67
N SER A 89 -3.38 -11.37 8.38
CA SER A 89 -4.65 -11.23 9.09
C SER A 89 -5.58 -12.41 8.83
N THR A 90 -6.37 -12.77 9.85
CA THR A 90 -7.40 -13.81 9.77
C THR A 90 -8.68 -13.31 9.08
N ASP A 91 -8.84 -11.99 8.93
CA ASP A 91 -10.01 -11.38 8.30
C ASP A 91 -9.89 -11.39 6.76
N PRO A 92 -10.81 -12.05 6.03
CA PRO A 92 -10.78 -12.11 4.57
C PRO A 92 -10.78 -10.73 3.88
N LEU A 93 -11.51 -9.76 4.43
CA LEU A 93 -11.58 -8.41 3.87
C LEU A 93 -10.25 -7.67 4.04
N GLN A 94 -9.59 -7.88 5.17
CA GLN A 94 -8.27 -7.33 5.43
C GLN A 94 -7.17 -8.02 4.63
N LYS A 95 -7.39 -9.25 4.15
CA LYS A 95 -6.40 -10.03 3.38
C LYS A 95 -6.46 -9.76 1.87
N ALA A 96 -7.66 -9.57 1.31
CA ALA A 96 -7.81 -9.37 -0.14
C ALA A 96 -7.17 -8.05 -0.64
N MET A 97 -7.23 -6.98 0.17
CA MET A 97 -6.65 -5.68 -0.18
C MET A 97 -5.10 -5.68 -0.24
N PRO A 98 -4.36 -6.16 0.79
CA PRO A 98 -2.91 -6.17 0.77
C PRO A 98 -2.33 -7.10 -0.29
N GLU A 99 -3.01 -8.17 -0.70
CA GLU A 99 -2.59 -8.99 -1.84
C GLU A 99 -2.48 -8.16 -3.12
N ARG A 100 -3.52 -7.38 -3.46
CA ARG A 100 -3.51 -6.49 -4.63
C ARG A 100 -2.52 -5.34 -4.49
N MET A 101 -2.28 -4.88 -3.25
CA MET A 101 -1.28 -3.85 -2.99
C MET A 101 0.14 -4.39 -3.11
N LYS A 102 0.38 -5.65 -2.71
CA LYS A 102 1.66 -6.33 -2.87
C LYS A 102 2.04 -6.44 -4.34
N GLU A 103 1.11 -6.85 -5.19
CA GLU A 103 1.36 -6.92 -6.64
C GLU A 103 1.85 -5.58 -7.20
N LYS A 104 1.21 -4.47 -6.81
CA LYS A 104 1.65 -3.12 -7.20
C LYS A 104 2.98 -2.75 -6.56
N PHE A 105 3.18 -3.07 -5.29
CA PHE A 105 4.42 -2.79 -4.57
C PHE A 105 5.60 -3.48 -5.25
N ASP A 106 5.50 -4.79 -5.50
CA ASP A 106 6.55 -5.59 -6.14
C ASP A 106 6.81 -5.11 -7.57
N LYS A 107 5.77 -4.70 -8.30
CA LYS A 107 5.92 -4.09 -9.63
C LYS A 107 6.72 -2.79 -9.62
N TYR A 108 6.63 -1.98 -8.57
CA TYR A 108 7.33 -0.69 -8.50
C TYR A 108 8.72 -0.81 -7.88
N TRP A 109 8.87 -1.67 -6.88
CA TRP A 109 10.07 -1.77 -6.04
C TRP A 109 10.88 -3.05 -6.25
N GLY A 110 10.38 -3.98 -7.05
CA GLY A 110 10.95 -5.32 -7.23
C GLY A 110 10.56 -6.29 -6.10
N SER A 111 10.66 -7.59 -6.38
CA SER A 111 10.51 -8.63 -5.36
C SER A 111 11.83 -8.83 -4.63
N TRP A 112 11.84 -8.50 -3.34
CA TRP A 112 13.02 -8.64 -2.48
C TRP A 112 13.40 -10.11 -2.18
N HIS A 113 12.49 -11.07 -2.46
CA HIS A 113 12.63 -12.47 -2.06
C HIS A 113 12.46 -13.53 -3.16
N GLU A 114 12.30 -13.17 -4.44
CA GLU A 114 12.24 -14.17 -5.52
C GLU A 114 13.61 -14.42 -6.17
N ASN A 115 14.49 -15.08 -5.44
CA ASN A 115 15.69 -15.70 -6.01
C ASN A 115 15.80 -17.22 -5.86
N GLU A 116 14.76 -17.93 -5.36
CA GLU A 116 14.86 -19.40 -5.18
C GLU A 116 13.74 -20.26 -5.77
N LYS A 117 12.78 -19.73 -6.53
CA LYS A 117 11.72 -20.57 -7.17
C LYS A 117 11.65 -20.50 -8.68
N VAL A 118 12.79 -20.30 -9.36
CA VAL A 118 12.89 -20.53 -10.82
C VAL A 118 13.85 -21.68 -11.11
N LYS A 119 13.56 -22.86 -10.57
CA LYS A 119 14.06 -24.14 -11.08
C LYS A 119 13.05 -25.25 -10.81
N GLU A 120 11.88 -25.17 -11.43
CA GLU A 120 11.07 -26.36 -11.74
C GLU A 120 9.91 -25.96 -12.68
N LYS A 121 10.23 -25.74 -13.95
CA LYS A 121 9.28 -26.04 -15.01
C LYS A 121 10.00 -26.96 -15.99
N GLY A 122 9.45 -28.16 -16.13
CA GLY A 122 9.90 -29.21 -17.03
C GLY A 122 9.88 -28.79 -18.51
N PRO A 123 10.21 -29.73 -19.42
CA PRO A 123 10.67 -29.40 -20.76
C PRO A 123 9.62 -28.62 -21.57
N ILE A 124 10.06 -27.49 -22.10
CA ILE A 124 9.33 -26.59 -22.99
C ILE A 124 9.09 -27.31 -24.33
N VAL A 125 7.83 -27.63 -24.64
CA VAL A 125 7.41 -27.89 -26.02
C VAL A 125 7.12 -26.53 -26.68
N ASN A 126 7.83 -26.30 -27.78
CA ASN A 126 7.83 -25.04 -28.53
C ASN A 126 6.52 -24.83 -29.29
N GLU A 127 5.84 -23.70 -29.06
CA GLU A 127 4.96 -23.08 -30.05
C GLU A 127 5.39 -21.63 -30.31
N ARG A 128 5.87 -21.42 -31.54
CA ARG A 128 6.52 -20.20 -32.03
C ARG A 128 5.52 -19.06 -32.23
N GLY A 129 5.92 -17.86 -31.82
CA GLY A 129 5.57 -16.63 -32.56
C GLY A 129 5.11 -15.43 -31.72
N LYS A 130 4.31 -15.65 -30.66
CA LYS A 130 3.77 -14.54 -29.83
C LYS A 130 4.49 -14.34 -28.50
N GLY A 131 5.33 -15.30 -28.08
CA GLY A 131 6.07 -15.24 -26.81
C GLY A 131 7.19 -14.22 -26.76
N LYS A 132 7.92 -13.99 -27.86
CA LYS A 132 9.15 -13.17 -27.87
C LYS A 132 8.91 -11.68 -27.56
N LYS A 133 7.76 -11.11 -27.94
CA LYS A 133 7.43 -9.71 -27.63
C LYS A 133 7.07 -9.56 -26.15
N LYS A 134 6.22 -10.45 -25.64
CA LYS A 134 5.85 -10.52 -24.21
C LYS A 134 7.05 -10.79 -23.30
N GLU A 135 7.97 -11.66 -23.74
CA GLU A 135 9.17 -12.02 -22.99
C GLU A 135 10.21 -10.88 -22.99
N LYS A 136 10.33 -10.14 -24.11
CA LYS A 136 11.15 -8.94 -24.18
C LYS A 136 10.58 -7.80 -23.34
N GLU A 137 9.27 -7.59 -23.40
CA GLU A 137 8.55 -6.59 -22.57
C GLU A 137 8.67 -6.92 -21.08
N ALA A 138 8.49 -8.18 -20.68
CA ALA A 138 8.66 -8.63 -19.30
C ALA A 138 10.12 -8.52 -18.82
N LYS A 139 11.09 -8.78 -19.70
CA LYS A 139 12.51 -8.62 -19.38
C LYS A 139 12.87 -7.15 -19.18
N GLU A 140 12.34 -6.26 -20.02
CA GLU A 140 12.57 -4.82 -19.93
C GLU A 140 11.86 -4.20 -18.69
N GLU A 141 10.67 -4.70 -18.34
CA GLU A 141 9.97 -4.32 -17.10
C GLU A 141 10.75 -4.78 -15.85
N LYS A 142 11.26 -6.01 -15.85
CA LYS A 142 12.11 -6.55 -14.78
C LYS A 142 13.45 -5.81 -14.65
N GLU A 143 14.06 -5.39 -15.76
CA GLU A 143 15.26 -4.56 -15.75
C GLU A 143 15.01 -3.16 -15.16
N LYS A 144 13.82 -2.58 -15.41
CA LYS A 144 13.39 -1.30 -14.80
C LYS A 144 13.10 -1.43 -13.31
N GLU A 145 12.46 -2.52 -12.88
CA GLU A 145 12.25 -2.84 -11.45
C GLU A 145 13.58 -2.92 -10.69
N ASN A 146 14.57 -3.60 -11.27
CA ASN A 146 15.92 -3.69 -10.71
C ASN A 146 16.62 -2.32 -10.66
N LEU A 147 16.33 -1.41 -11.59
CA LEU A 147 16.89 -0.06 -11.59
C LEU A 147 16.29 0.81 -10.48
N ASN A 148 14.98 0.73 -10.24
CA ASN A 148 14.35 1.44 -9.11
C ASN A 148 14.94 1.00 -7.78
N LEU A 149 15.14 -0.31 -7.62
CA LEU A 149 15.80 -0.91 -6.46
C LEU A 149 17.25 -0.44 -6.31
N LEU A 150 18.01 -0.39 -7.41
CA LEU A 150 19.39 0.06 -7.43
C LEU A 150 19.51 1.55 -7.07
N ILE A 151 18.66 2.40 -7.65
CA ILE A 151 18.59 3.84 -7.32
C ILE A 151 18.25 4.03 -5.83
N PHE A 152 17.35 3.20 -5.30
CA PHE A 152 16.96 3.22 -3.90
C PHE A 152 18.10 2.82 -2.95
N ILE A 153 18.81 1.72 -3.24
CA ILE A 153 19.99 1.29 -2.47
C ILE A 153 21.12 2.33 -2.57
N ALA A 154 21.35 2.90 -3.75
CA ALA A 154 22.36 3.92 -3.96
C ALA A 154 22.08 5.20 -3.14
N ALA A 155 20.81 5.61 -3.03
CA ALA A 155 20.40 6.72 -2.17
C ALA A 155 20.56 6.37 -0.68
N ALA A 156 20.22 5.14 -0.27
CA ALA A 156 20.36 4.65 1.10
C ALA A 156 21.81 4.61 1.59
N LEU A 157 22.71 4.21 0.70
CA LEU A 157 24.12 3.99 0.98
C LEU A 157 24.99 5.20 0.66
N ASP A 158 24.42 6.33 0.18
CA ASP A 158 25.19 7.54 -0.11
C ASP A 158 25.93 7.98 1.18
N PRO A 159 27.28 7.98 1.21
CA PRO A 159 28.03 8.33 2.41
C PRO A 159 27.73 9.74 2.95
N ARG A 160 27.25 10.65 2.10
CA ARG A 160 26.82 12.00 2.49
C ARG A 160 25.60 11.97 3.41
N TYR A 161 24.76 10.94 3.29
CA TYR A 161 23.60 10.71 4.15
C TYR A 161 24.03 10.39 5.60
N LYS A 162 24.93 9.43 5.77
CA LYS A 162 25.50 9.08 7.09
C LYS A 162 26.22 10.24 7.75
N LEU A 163 26.90 11.08 6.96
CA LEU A 163 27.70 12.19 7.50
C LEU A 163 26.84 13.26 8.20
N SER A 164 25.59 13.47 7.76
CA SER A 164 24.72 14.50 8.33
C SER A 164 24.32 14.21 9.79
N ASP A 165 24.00 12.95 10.10
CA ASP A 165 23.65 12.51 11.46
C ASP A 165 24.87 12.56 12.40
N PHE A 166 26.05 12.12 11.91
CA PHE A 166 27.28 12.25 12.66
C PHE A 166 27.63 13.72 12.91
N THR A 167 27.49 14.59 11.91
CA THR A 167 27.75 16.02 12.09
C THR A 167 26.82 16.60 13.15
N ARG A 168 25.51 16.27 13.11
CA ARG A 168 24.54 16.76 14.10
C ARG A 168 24.84 16.24 15.51
N LEU A 169 25.23 14.96 15.64
CA LEU A 169 25.65 14.37 16.91
C LEU A 169 26.92 15.04 17.45
N THR A 170 27.94 15.23 16.62
CA THR A 170 29.17 15.92 17.01
C THR A 170 28.91 17.38 17.36
N THR A 171 27.97 18.05 16.67
CA THR A 171 27.59 19.43 17.00
C THR A 171 26.88 19.49 18.36
N LEU A 172 26.00 18.54 18.66
CA LEU A 172 25.36 18.43 19.98
C LEU A 172 26.38 18.09 21.08
N GLU A 173 27.36 17.24 20.79
CA GLU A 173 28.41 16.87 21.74
C GLU A 173 29.40 18.03 21.99
N ILE A 174 29.71 18.83 20.98
CA ILE A 174 30.60 20.01 21.10
C ILE A 174 29.88 21.20 21.75
N PHE A 175 28.61 21.44 21.42
CA PHE A 175 27.90 22.67 21.80
C PHE A 175 26.82 22.50 22.87
N GLY A 176 26.49 21.26 23.25
CA GLY A 176 25.76 20.91 24.48
C GLY A 176 24.51 21.75 24.78
N VAL A 177 23.53 21.80 23.87
CA VAL A 177 22.23 22.48 24.08
C VAL A 177 21.17 21.50 24.53
#